data_AF-A0A1Q7RC10-F1
#
_entry.id   AF-A0A1Q7RC10-F1
#
_cell.length_a   1.000
_cell.length_b   1.000
_cell.length_c   1.000
_cell.angle_alpha   90.00
_cell.angle_beta   90.00
_cell.angle_gamma   90.00
#
_symmetry.space_group_name_H-M   'P 1'
#
loop_
_entity.id
_entity.type
_entity.pdbx_description
1 polymer ?
#
loop_
_entity_poly.entity_id
_entity_poly.type
_entity_poly.pdbx_seq_one_letter_code
_entity_poly.pdbx_strand_id
1 'polypeptide(L)'
;MSPAEDAGYLYSGAGEAEDRSQKQACLGEAARILEACGIDPGNGSGAQLAEFQHRGFFLTYILECPAAQMTLGHDALVRVILRQFPSALMRVRRSLRPKRIAAISEALDPLLSSLASSDTGAELLLDAGRPFGLDGADAVGAARRLHVALATAAVAR
;
A
#
# COMPACT_ATOMS: atom_id res chain seq x y z
N MET A 1 -5.59 -3.46 1.70
CA MET A 1 -5.60 -4.61 2.62
C MET A 1 -4.23 -5.28 2.61
N SER A 2 -3.97 -6.31 3.41
CA SER A 2 -2.79 -7.17 3.17
C SER A 2 -2.95 -7.93 1.84
N PRO A 3 -1.86 -8.16 1.09
CA PRO A 3 -1.84 -9.08 -0.05
C PRO A 3 -2.32 -10.49 0.33
N ALA A 4 -2.86 -11.21 -0.66
CA ALA A 4 -3.41 -12.55 -0.47
C ALA A 4 -2.34 -13.64 -0.25
N GLU A 5 -1.14 -13.44 -0.80
CA GLU A 5 0.00 -14.35 -0.69
C GLU A 5 1.23 -13.59 -0.17
N ASP A 6 2.13 -14.28 0.52
CA ASP A 6 3.33 -13.67 1.09
C ASP A 6 4.20 -13.01 0.02
N ALA A 7 4.34 -13.62 -1.16
CA ALA A 7 5.07 -13.05 -2.30
C ALA A 7 4.49 -11.71 -2.80
N GLY A 8 3.24 -11.39 -2.43
CA GLY A 8 2.59 -10.14 -2.75
C GLY A 8 2.97 -8.98 -1.83
N TYR A 9 3.66 -9.21 -0.71
CA TYR A 9 4.16 -8.14 0.14
C TYR A 9 5.44 -7.54 -0.42
N LEU A 10 5.55 -6.21 -0.36
CA LEU A 10 6.75 -5.48 -0.78
C LEU A 10 8.02 -5.88 0.00
N TYR A 11 7.89 -6.39 1.23
CA TYR A 11 9.01 -6.83 2.08
C TYR A 11 9.26 -8.34 2.06
N SER A 12 8.51 -9.12 1.27
CA SER A 12 8.58 -10.58 1.30
C SER A 12 9.95 -11.16 0.96
N GLY A 13 10.65 -10.56 -0.01
CA GLY A 13 12.02 -10.98 -0.33
C GLY A 13 13.11 -10.30 0.50
N ALA A 14 12.80 -9.79 1.70
CA ALA A 14 13.80 -9.42 2.72
C ALA A 14 14.09 -10.58 3.70
N GLY A 15 13.34 -11.68 3.62
CA GLY A 15 13.59 -12.93 4.35
C GLY A 15 14.64 -13.80 3.66
N GLU A 16 15.23 -14.72 4.44
CA GLU A 16 16.37 -15.59 4.10
C GLU A 16 16.16 -16.39 2.79
N ALA A 17 16.48 -15.78 1.65
CA ALA A 17 16.70 -16.53 0.43
C ALA A 17 17.98 -17.35 0.60
N GLU A 18 17.86 -18.68 0.58
CA GLU A 18 18.99 -19.63 0.61
C GLU A 18 19.97 -19.40 -0.57
N ASP A 19 19.55 -18.64 -1.59
CA ASP A 19 20.40 -18.20 -2.69
C ASP A 19 20.20 -16.69 -2.99
N ARG A 20 21.13 -15.85 -2.51
CA ARG A 20 21.11 -14.39 -2.71
C ARG A 20 21.32 -13.96 -4.17
N SER A 21 21.61 -14.90 -5.07
CA SER A 21 21.86 -14.63 -6.49
C SER A 21 20.57 -14.57 -7.33
N GLN A 22 19.47 -15.12 -6.83
CA GLN A 22 18.21 -15.15 -7.57
C GLN A 22 17.42 -13.86 -7.29
N LYS A 23 17.54 -12.86 -8.19
CA LYS A 23 16.66 -11.69 -8.17
C LYS A 23 15.22 -12.15 -8.36
N GLN A 24 14.44 -12.21 -7.28
CA GLN A 24 13.03 -12.50 -7.37
C GLN A 24 12.24 -11.21 -7.60
N ALA A 25 11.53 -11.14 -8.71
CA ALA A 25 10.67 -10.02 -9.04
C ALA A 25 9.53 -9.89 -8.03
N CYS A 26 9.14 -8.67 -7.68
CA CYS A 26 7.87 -8.43 -7.00
C CYS A 26 6.72 -8.74 -7.95
N LEU A 27 5.64 -9.32 -7.43
CA LEU A 27 4.45 -9.69 -8.18
C LEU A 27 3.19 -9.06 -7.55
N GLY A 28 2.06 -9.16 -8.26
CA GLY A 28 0.75 -8.77 -7.73
C GLY A 28 0.65 -7.30 -7.34
N GLU A 29 0.10 -7.03 -6.16
CA GLU A 29 -0.11 -5.67 -5.65
C GLU A 29 1.21 -4.92 -5.43
N ALA A 30 2.24 -5.58 -4.88
CA ALA A 30 3.55 -4.96 -4.68
C ALA A 30 4.18 -4.47 -6.00
N ALA A 31 4.08 -5.27 -7.07
CA ALA A 31 4.54 -4.86 -8.40
C ALA A 31 3.83 -3.59 -8.88
N ARG A 32 2.51 -3.53 -8.75
CA ARG A 32 1.70 -2.37 -9.16
C ARG A 32 2.02 -1.11 -8.34
N ILE A 33 2.29 -1.26 -7.05
CA ILE A 33 2.73 -0.16 -6.19
C ILE A 33 4.10 0.37 -6.64
N LEU A 34 5.05 -0.52 -6.90
CA LEU A 34 6.38 -0.15 -7.40
C LEU A 34 6.29 0.57 -8.75
N GLU A 35 5.53 0.02 -9.69
CA GLU A 35 5.28 0.63 -11.00
C GLU A 35 4.64 2.01 -10.86
N ALA A 36 3.65 2.17 -9.97
CA ALA A 36 3.02 3.46 -9.71
C ALA A 36 4.03 4.49 -9.15
N CYS A 37 5.02 4.05 -8.38
CA CYS A 37 6.13 4.87 -7.90
C CYS A 37 7.26 5.08 -8.95
N GLY A 38 7.12 4.53 -10.16
CA GLY A 38 8.13 4.58 -11.21
C GLY A 38 9.39 3.78 -10.88
N ILE A 39 9.23 2.66 -10.18
CA ILE A 39 10.28 1.71 -9.78
C ILE A 39 10.03 0.40 -10.53
N ASP A 40 11.08 -0.17 -11.10
CA ASP A 40 11.00 -1.44 -11.83
C ASP A 40 10.85 -2.65 -10.87
N PRO A 41 9.76 -3.44 -10.97
CA PRO A 41 9.52 -4.61 -10.12
C PRO A 41 10.40 -5.83 -10.45
N GLY A 42 11.27 -5.80 -11.46
CA GLY A 42 12.18 -6.89 -11.84
C GLY A 42 13.56 -6.95 -11.16
N ASN A 43 13.99 -5.91 -10.45
CA ASN A 43 15.37 -5.77 -9.93
C ASN A 43 15.69 -6.52 -8.61
N GLY A 44 14.72 -7.20 -8.02
CA GLY A 44 14.85 -7.90 -6.74
C GLY A 44 14.28 -7.08 -5.58
N SER A 45 13.44 -7.74 -4.78
CA SER A 45 12.68 -7.19 -3.64
C SER A 45 13.47 -6.25 -2.71
N GLY A 46 14.69 -6.63 -2.30
CA GLY A 46 15.49 -5.85 -1.36
C GLY A 46 15.97 -4.51 -1.93
N ALA A 47 16.42 -4.50 -3.19
CA ALA A 47 16.84 -3.28 -3.88
C ALA A 47 15.65 -2.35 -4.13
N GLN A 48 14.49 -2.91 -4.45
CA GLN A 48 13.25 -2.15 -4.70
C GLN A 48 12.70 -1.51 -3.44
N LEU A 49 12.70 -2.23 -2.32
CA LEU A 49 12.28 -1.65 -1.04
C LEU A 49 13.21 -0.51 -0.62
N ALA A 50 14.52 -0.69 -0.78
CA ALA A 50 15.49 0.36 -0.51
C ALA A 50 15.27 1.60 -1.41
N GLU A 51 15.02 1.39 -2.70
CA GLU A 51 14.71 2.48 -3.63
C GLU A 51 13.38 3.16 -3.29
N PHE A 52 12.34 2.39 -2.96
CA PHE A 52 11.03 2.90 -2.55
C PHE A 52 11.14 3.82 -1.33
N GLN A 53 11.87 3.38 -0.30
CA GLN A 53 12.14 4.16 0.91
C GLN A 53 13.04 5.37 0.63
N HIS A 54 14.07 5.21 -0.20
CA HIS A 54 14.96 6.30 -0.60
C HIS A 54 14.19 7.42 -1.34
N ARG A 55 13.19 7.07 -2.16
CA ARG A 55 12.27 8.02 -2.80
C ARG A 55 11.25 8.63 -1.83
N GLY A 56 11.30 8.26 -0.54
CA GLY A 56 10.45 8.80 0.51
C GLY A 56 9.06 8.16 0.58
N PHE A 57 8.87 6.99 -0.03
CA PHE A 57 7.63 6.23 0.08
C PHE A 57 7.68 5.26 1.26
N PHE A 58 6.55 5.14 1.95
CA PHE A 58 6.35 4.19 3.04
C PHE A 58 5.01 3.50 2.83
N LEU A 59 4.97 2.20 3.13
CA LEU A 59 3.77 1.38 3.04
C LEU A 59 3.46 0.81 4.42
N THR A 60 2.19 0.88 4.83
CA THR A 60 1.71 0.24 6.05
C THR A 60 0.38 -0.44 5.76
N TYR A 61 0.18 -1.62 6.34
CA TYR A 61 -1.07 -2.35 6.24
C TYR A 61 -1.89 -2.15 7.50
N ILE A 62 -3.22 -2.20 7.37
CA ILE A 62 -4.12 -2.20 8.53
C ILE A 62 -4.18 -3.60 9.15
N LEU A 63 -4.15 -4.63 8.31
CA LEU A 63 -4.09 -6.03 8.69
C LEU A 63 -2.76 -6.59 8.20
N GLU A 64 -1.96 -7.17 9.08
CA GLU A 64 -0.66 -7.78 8.73
C GLU A 64 -0.76 -9.31 8.55
N CYS A 65 -1.89 -9.92 8.92
CA CYS A 65 -2.17 -11.32 8.62
C CYS A 65 -2.82 -11.41 7.22
N PRO A 66 -2.43 -12.38 6.36
CA PRO A 66 -3.01 -12.53 5.03
C PRO A 66 -4.52 -12.74 5.12
N ALA A 67 -5.29 -11.88 4.46
CA ALA A 67 -6.75 -11.97 4.50
C ALA A 67 -7.28 -13.29 3.94
N ALA A 68 -6.53 -13.96 3.05
CA ALA A 68 -6.89 -15.29 2.53
C ALA A 68 -6.92 -16.39 3.62
N GLN A 69 -6.20 -16.20 4.72
CA GLN A 69 -6.25 -17.10 5.88
C GLN A 69 -7.45 -16.80 6.79
N MET A 70 -8.09 -15.65 6.59
CA MET A 70 -9.31 -15.27 7.28
C MET A 70 -10.49 -15.71 6.41
N THR A 71 -11.12 -16.84 6.74
CA THR A 71 -12.36 -17.31 6.10
C THR A 71 -13.55 -16.42 6.48
N LEU A 72 -13.45 -15.11 6.23
CA LEU A 72 -14.39 -14.08 6.62
C LEU A 72 -15.15 -13.59 5.40
N GLY A 73 -16.47 -13.44 5.53
CA GLY A 73 -17.25 -12.67 4.57
C GLY A 73 -16.87 -11.19 4.60
N HIS A 74 -17.24 -10.46 3.53
CA HIS A 74 -16.90 -9.04 3.34
C HIS A 74 -17.21 -8.17 4.58
N ASP A 75 -18.40 -8.28 5.16
CA ASP A 75 -18.81 -7.48 6.32
C ASP A 75 -17.96 -7.76 7.57
N ALA A 76 -17.56 -9.01 7.78
CA ALA A 76 -16.72 -9.39 8.91
C ALA A 76 -15.30 -8.82 8.73
N LEU A 77 -14.79 -8.85 7.50
CA LEU A 77 -13.51 -8.24 7.15
C LEU A 77 -13.51 -6.72 7.37
N VAL A 78 -14.55 -6.02 6.92
CA VAL A 78 -14.73 -4.57 7.14
C VAL A 78 -14.74 -4.24 8.64
N ARG A 79 -15.42 -5.04 9.48
CA ARG A 79 -15.42 -4.86 10.94
C ARG A 79 -14.03 -5.02 11.55
N VAL A 80 -13.25 -6.00 11.09
CA VAL A 80 -11.87 -6.21 11.56
C VAL A 80 -10.98 -5.04 11.14
N ILE A 81 -11.09 -4.57 9.89
CA ILE A 81 -10.37 -3.40 9.37
C ILE A 81 -10.67 -2.16 10.23
N LEU A 82 -11.95 -1.86 10.48
CA LEU A 82 -12.38 -0.74 11.33
C LEU A 82 -11.81 -0.83 12.74
N ARG A 83 -11.77 -2.04 13.32
CA ARG A 83 -11.23 -2.28 14.66
C ARG A 83 -9.72 -2.05 14.73
N GLN A 84 -8.97 -2.40 13.67
CA GLN A 84 -7.51 -2.29 13.65
C GLN A 84 -7.01 -0.93 13.14
N PHE A 85 -7.85 -0.18 12.43
CA PHE A 85 -7.50 1.12 11.87
C PHE A 85 -6.87 2.11 12.88
N PRO A 86 -7.35 2.25 14.14
CA PRO A 86 -6.71 3.14 15.11
C PRO A 86 -5.22 2.84 15.35
N SER A 87 -4.83 1.57 15.34
CA SER A 87 -3.42 1.16 15.49
C SER A 87 -2.56 1.59 14.30
N ALA A 88 -3.06 1.34 13.08
CA ALA A 88 -2.42 1.79 11.85
C ALA A 88 -2.31 3.32 11.81
N LEU A 89 -3.37 4.03 12.19
CA LEU A 89 -3.40 5.49 12.24
C LEU A 89 -2.39 6.06 13.26
N MET A 90 -2.20 5.40 14.40
CA MET A 90 -1.15 5.78 15.35
C MET A 90 0.25 5.69 14.74
N ARG A 91 0.55 4.64 13.97
CA ARG A 91 1.83 4.51 13.24
C ARG A 91 2.01 5.61 12.21
N VAL A 92 0.96 5.92 11.45
CA VAL A 92 0.95 7.03 10.50
C VAL A 92 1.29 8.35 11.21
N ARG A 93 0.64 8.66 12.34
CA ARG A 93 0.84 9.91 13.08
C ARG A 93 2.18 9.99 13.80
N ARG A 94 2.65 8.91 14.41
CA ARG A 94 3.80 8.96 15.33
C ARG A 94 5.11 8.57 14.66
N SER A 95 5.09 7.57 13.80
CA SER A 95 6.30 6.94 13.23
C SER A 95 6.55 7.38 11.79
N LEU A 96 5.53 7.32 10.92
CA LEU A 96 5.71 7.61 9.49
C LEU A 96 5.66 9.11 9.18
N ARG A 97 4.75 9.84 9.84
CA ARG A 97 4.53 11.30 9.68
C ARG A 97 4.57 11.74 8.21
N PRO A 98 3.77 11.11 7.33
CA PRO A 98 3.86 11.40 5.91
C PRO A 98 3.29 12.79 5.60
N LYS A 99 3.78 13.40 4.51
CA LYS A 99 3.16 14.63 3.97
C LYS A 99 1.86 14.32 3.22
N ARG A 100 1.77 13.11 2.66
CA ARG A 100 0.66 12.64 1.82
C ARG A 100 0.35 11.18 2.12
N ILE A 101 -0.94 10.82 2.11
CA ILE A 101 -1.41 9.44 2.29
C ILE A 101 -2.20 9.05 1.06
N ALA A 102 -1.91 7.90 0.47
CA ALA A 102 -2.76 7.28 -0.54
C ALA A 102 -3.47 6.06 0.07
N ALA A 103 -4.80 6.00 -0.07
CA ALA A 103 -5.56 4.82 0.34
C ALA A 103 -5.54 3.79 -0.79
N ILE A 104 -5.04 2.58 -0.52
CA ILE A 104 -4.89 1.48 -1.49
C ILE A 104 -5.74 0.30 -1.04
N SER A 105 -6.65 -0.15 -1.91
CA SER A 105 -7.72 -1.16 -1.73
C SER A 105 -9.12 -0.56 -1.59
N GLU A 106 -10.07 -1.12 -2.35
CA GLU A 106 -11.49 -0.73 -2.28
C GLU A 106 -12.08 -0.94 -0.87
N ALA A 107 -11.57 -1.92 -0.12
CA ALA A 107 -12.01 -2.22 1.24
C ALA A 107 -11.71 -1.09 2.26
N LEU A 108 -10.93 -0.08 1.88
CA LEU A 108 -10.63 1.08 2.73
C LEU A 108 -11.66 2.21 2.61
N ASP A 109 -12.61 2.11 1.68
CA ASP A 109 -13.63 3.15 1.46
C ASP A 109 -14.36 3.56 2.76
N PRO A 110 -14.79 2.63 3.65
CA PRO A 110 -15.44 2.99 4.92
C PRO A 110 -14.57 3.79 5.89
N LEU A 111 -13.25 3.84 5.67
CA LEU A 111 -12.30 4.55 6.53
C LEU A 111 -11.99 5.97 6.06
N LEU A 112 -12.38 6.34 4.84
CA LEU A 112 -11.95 7.61 4.25
C LEU A 112 -12.39 8.82 5.08
N SER A 113 -13.62 8.82 5.60
CA SER A 113 -14.10 9.91 6.47
C SER A 113 -13.26 10.02 7.75
N SER A 114 -12.97 8.88 8.39
CA SER A 114 -12.15 8.83 9.61
C SER A 114 -10.70 9.25 9.36
N LEU A 115 -10.15 8.91 8.19
CA LEU A 115 -8.81 9.29 7.78
C LEU A 115 -8.74 10.79 7.44
N ALA A 116 -9.73 11.32 6.72
CA ALA A 116 -9.82 12.73 6.37
C ALA A 116 -10.03 13.63 7.59
N SER A 117 -10.79 13.17 8.60
CA SER A 117 -10.96 13.89 9.87
C SER A 117 -9.82 13.66 10.86
N SER A 118 -8.80 12.87 10.50
CA SER A 118 -7.71 12.55 11.40
C SER A 118 -6.67 13.68 11.45
N ASP A 119 -6.16 13.92 12.65
CA ASP A 119 -5.09 14.89 12.90
C ASP A 119 -3.71 14.29 12.53
N THR A 120 -3.57 13.90 11.26
CA THR A 120 -2.30 13.44 10.66
C THR A 120 -1.53 14.60 10.03
N GLY A 121 -2.21 15.69 9.65
CA GLY A 121 -1.64 16.79 8.88
C GLY A 121 -1.25 16.42 7.44
N ALA A 122 -1.57 15.21 6.99
CA ALA A 122 -1.22 14.72 5.67
C ALA A 122 -2.35 14.98 4.67
N GLU A 123 -2.00 15.36 3.45
CA GLU A 123 -2.96 15.44 2.35
C GLU A 123 -3.35 14.03 1.91
N LEU A 124 -4.65 13.79 1.72
CA LEU A 124 -5.17 12.51 1.27
C LEU A 124 -5.28 12.48 -0.27
N LEU A 125 -4.55 11.57 -0.89
CA LEU A 125 -4.59 11.29 -2.33
C LEU A 125 -5.63 10.21 -2.60
N LEU A 126 -6.59 10.51 -3.48
CA LEU A 126 -7.72 9.64 -3.81
C LEU A 126 -7.93 9.57 -5.32
N ASP A 127 -8.50 8.45 -5.78
CA ASP A 127 -8.96 8.23 -7.15
C ASP A 127 -10.42 8.68 -7.26
N ALA A 128 -10.64 9.90 -7.76
CA ALA A 128 -11.97 10.51 -7.85
C ALA A 128 -12.77 10.47 -6.53
N GLY A 129 -12.08 10.69 -5.40
CA GLY A 129 -12.68 10.66 -4.06
C GLY A 129 -12.77 9.27 -3.41
N ARG A 130 -12.25 8.22 -4.07
CA ARG A 130 -12.23 6.84 -3.56
C ARG A 130 -10.79 6.31 -3.38
N PRO A 131 -10.60 5.17 -2.70
CA PRO A 131 -9.28 4.53 -2.65
C PRO A 131 -8.84 4.07 -4.04
N PHE A 132 -7.52 3.97 -4.25
CA PHE A 132 -6.96 3.33 -5.44
C PHE A 132 -7.16 1.80 -5.33
N GLY A 133 -8.07 1.26 -6.15
CA GLY A 133 -8.42 -0.17 -6.15
C GLY A 133 -7.40 -1.07 -6.86
N LEU A 134 -6.20 -1.21 -6.29
CA LEU A 134 -5.12 -2.07 -6.83
C LEU A 134 -5.38 -3.58 -6.66
N ASP A 135 -6.44 -3.92 -5.93
CA ASP A 135 -6.99 -5.26 -5.65
C ASP A 135 -8.26 -5.57 -6.48
N GLY A 136 -8.77 -4.61 -7.24
CA GLY A 136 -9.99 -4.72 -8.04
C GLY A 136 -9.77 -5.12 -9.51
N ALA A 137 -10.86 -5.17 -10.27
CA ALA A 137 -10.84 -5.58 -11.68
C ALA A 137 -10.03 -4.65 -12.60
N ASP A 138 -10.00 -3.34 -12.31
CA ASP A 138 -9.18 -2.33 -13.02
C ASP A 138 -7.90 -1.97 -12.25
N ALA A 139 -7.23 -2.95 -11.64
CA ALA A 139 -6.02 -2.71 -10.86
C ALA A 139 -4.90 -2.01 -11.66
N VAL A 140 -4.78 -2.29 -12.96
CA VAL A 140 -3.79 -1.66 -13.85
C VAL A 140 -4.13 -0.19 -14.12
N GLY A 141 -5.41 0.13 -14.38
CA GLY A 141 -5.85 1.51 -14.54
C GLY A 141 -5.69 2.30 -13.24
N ALA A 142 -6.04 1.71 -12.10
CA ALA A 142 -5.86 2.31 -10.78
C ALA A 142 -4.39 2.61 -10.47
N ALA A 143 -3.46 1.70 -10.82
CA ALA A 143 -2.02 1.91 -10.65
C ALA A 143 -1.51 3.09 -11.51
N ARG A 144 -2.00 3.23 -12.76
CA ARG A 144 -1.66 4.39 -13.61
C ARG A 144 -2.19 5.69 -13.04
N ARG A 145 -3.41 5.72 -12.50
CA ARG A 145 -3.97 6.91 -11.85
C ARG A 145 -3.21 7.27 -10.58
N LEU A 146 -2.79 6.26 -9.79
CA LEU A 146 -1.90 6.45 -8.66
C LEU A 146 -0.57 7.08 -9.08
N HIS A 147 0.05 6.58 -10.15
CA HIS A 147 1.28 7.16 -10.70
C HIS A 147 1.12 8.66 -11.00
N VAL A 148 0.05 9.01 -11.72
CA VAL A 148 -0.25 10.42 -12.05
C VAL A 148 -0.44 11.25 -10.78
N ALA A 149 -1.20 10.77 -9.80
CA ALA A 149 -1.43 11.47 -8.54
C ALA A 149 -0.13 11.66 -7.72
N LEU A 150 0.77 10.68 -7.74
CA LEU A 150 2.06 10.78 -7.07
C LEU A 150 2.97 11.82 -7.75
N ALA A 151 2.96 11.86 -9.08
CA ALA A 151 3.76 12.76 -9.90
C ALA A 151 3.27 14.22 -9.83
N THR A 152 1.97 14.48 -9.92
CA THR A 152 1.42 15.85 -9.82
C THR A 152 1.74 16.49 -8.46
N ALA A 153 1.63 15.71 -7.39
CA ALA A 153 1.94 16.18 -6.06
C ALA A 153 3.45 16.17 -5.72
N ALA A 154 4.32 15.71 -6.64
CA ALA A 154 5.76 15.95 -6.56
C ALA A 154 6.14 17.33 -7.13
N VAL A 155 5.35 17.86 -8.07
CA VAL A 155 5.57 19.16 -8.74
C VAL A 155 5.09 20.34 -7.89
N ALA A 156 4.12 20.15 -7.00
CA ALA A 156 3.58 21.19 -6.11
C ALA A 156 4.50 21.54 -4.89
N ARG A 157 5.79 21.22 -4.96
CA ARG A 157 6.79 21.50 -3.89
C ARG A 157 7.62 22.73 -4.19
#